data_AF-A0A527XNL1-F1
#
_entry.id   AF-A0A527XNL1-F1
#
_cell.length_a   1.000
_cell.length_b   1.000
_cell.length_c   1.000
_cell.angle_alpha   90.00
_cell.angle_beta   90.00
_cell.angle_gamma   90.00
#
_symmetry.space_group_name_H-M   'P 1'
#
loop_
_entity.id
_entity.type
_entity.pdbx_description
1 polymer ?
#
loop_
_entity_poly.entity_id
_entity_poly.type
_entity_poly.pdbx_seq_one_letter_code
_entity_poly.pdbx_strand_id
1 'polypeptide(L)'
;LEQLLLLEDICNDVLGYGPLEPLLARDDIADIMVNGSKNVYIEVNGRVEQTGVRFRDNQQLLNICQRIVSQVGRRVDESSPICDARLPDGSRVNVI
;
A
#
# COMPACT_ATOMS: atom_id res chain seq x y z
N LEU A 1 -8.57 -22.07 -11.03
CA LEU A 1 -8.82 -20.61 -10.96
C LEU A 1 -8.65 -20.09 -9.53
N GLU A 2 -9.29 -20.67 -8.52
CA GLU A 2 -9.07 -20.26 -7.10
C GLU A 2 -7.64 -20.49 -6.57
N GLN A 3 -6.96 -21.56 -6.99
CA GLN A 3 -5.59 -21.86 -6.53
C GLN A 3 -4.53 -20.85 -6.99
N LEU A 4 -4.76 -20.13 -8.10
CA LEU A 4 -3.82 -19.14 -8.61
C LEU A 4 -3.95 -17.81 -7.85
N LEU A 5 -5.19 -17.38 -7.57
CA LEU A 5 -5.47 -16.19 -6.75
C LEU A 5 -4.86 -16.33 -5.35
N LEU A 6 -4.95 -17.51 -4.74
CA LEU A 6 -4.36 -17.75 -3.42
C LEU A 6 -2.83 -17.70 -3.45
N LEU A 7 -2.21 -18.13 -4.55
CA LEU A 7 -0.75 -18.11 -4.70
C LEU A 7 -0.22 -16.70 -4.96
N GLU A 8 -0.95 -15.91 -5.75
CA GLU A 8 -0.69 -14.48 -5.99
C GLU A 8 -0.84 -13.69 -4.67
N ASP A 9 -1.91 -13.90 -3.92
CA ASP A 9 -2.11 -13.27 -2.61
C ASP A 9 -0.96 -13.59 -1.64
N ILE A 10 -0.48 -14.84 -1.61
CA ILE A 10 0.66 -15.24 -0.77
C ILE A 10 1.97 -14.63 -1.26
N CYS A 11 2.21 -14.60 -2.58
CA CYS A 11 3.43 -14.00 -3.14
C CYS A 11 3.46 -12.49 -2.91
N ASN A 12 2.33 -11.82 -3.06
CA ASN A 12 2.18 -10.39 -2.84
C ASN A 12 2.31 -10.01 -1.36
N ASP A 13 1.81 -10.87 -0.46
CA ASP A 13 2.03 -10.74 0.99
C ASP A 13 3.50 -11.01 1.40
N VAL A 14 4.34 -11.59 0.54
CA VAL A 14 5.75 -11.92 0.85
C VAL A 14 6.74 -11.00 0.11
N LEU A 15 6.42 -10.51 -1.09
CA LEU A 15 7.35 -9.78 -1.96
C LEU A 15 6.83 -8.41 -2.45
N GLY A 16 5.54 -8.11 -2.30
CA GLY A 16 4.92 -6.94 -2.91
C GLY A 16 4.25 -5.97 -1.93
N TYR A 17 3.27 -5.21 -2.44
CA TYR A 17 2.56 -4.16 -1.69
C TYR A 17 1.26 -4.68 -1.01
N GLY A 18 1.08 -6.00 -1.00
CA GLY A 18 -0.07 -6.66 -0.38
C GLY A 18 -1.39 -6.20 -1.00
N PRO A 19 -2.43 -5.87 -0.20
CA PRO A 19 -3.75 -5.48 -0.70
C PRO A 19 -3.77 -4.24 -1.61
N LEU A 20 -2.69 -3.46 -1.66
CA LEU A 20 -2.58 -2.26 -2.49
C LEU A 20 -2.19 -2.55 -3.94
N GLU A 21 -1.67 -3.74 -4.26
CA GLU A 21 -1.20 -4.04 -5.62
C GLU A 21 -2.22 -3.80 -6.74
N PRO A 22 -3.50 -4.20 -6.60
CA PRO A 22 -4.49 -3.93 -7.65
C PRO A 22 -4.72 -2.44 -7.89
N LEU A 23 -4.46 -1.59 -6.88
CA LEU A 23 -4.54 -0.14 -7.01
C LEU A 23 -3.27 0.44 -7.64
N LEU A 24 -2.11 -0.09 -7.29
CA LEU A 24 -0.83 0.36 -7.87
C LEU A 24 -0.66 -0.05 -9.34
N ALA A 25 -1.34 -1.11 -9.79
CA ALA A 25 -1.34 -1.53 -11.18
C ALA A 25 -2.24 -0.66 -12.10
N ARG A 26 -2.96 0.32 -11.54
CA ARG A 26 -3.90 1.18 -12.26
C ARG A 26 -3.28 2.54 -12.56
N ASP A 27 -3.08 2.82 -13.85
CA ASP A 27 -2.53 4.10 -14.33
C ASP A 27 -3.53 5.27 -14.23
N ASP A 28 -4.81 5.01 -13.96
CA ASP A 28 -5.85 6.05 -13.84
C ASP A 28 -5.96 6.66 -12.43
N ILE A 29 -5.22 6.10 -11.46
CA ILE A 29 -5.21 6.56 -10.07
C ILE A 29 -4.11 7.60 -9.88
N ALA A 30 -4.48 8.78 -9.39
CA ALA A 30 -3.55 9.85 -9.06
C ALA A 30 -2.93 9.65 -7.67
N ASP A 31 -3.74 9.28 -6.68
CA ASP A 31 -3.33 9.12 -5.29
C ASP A 31 -4.00 7.91 -4.63
N ILE A 32 -3.27 7.22 -3.75
CA ILE A 32 -3.79 6.17 -2.86
C ILE A 32 -3.61 6.64 -1.42
N MET A 33 -4.70 6.70 -0.66
CA MET A 33 -4.72 7.19 0.71
C MET A 33 -5.19 6.08 1.65
N VAL A 34 -4.42 5.80 2.71
CA VAL A 34 -4.74 4.75 3.68
C VAL A 34 -4.88 5.36 5.08
N ASN A 35 -6.13 5.58 5.51
CA ASN A 35 -6.47 6.15 6.81
C ASN A 35 -6.83 5.04 7.83
N GLY A 36 -5.96 4.03 7.91
CA GLY A 36 -6.12 2.83 8.74
C GLY A 36 -6.51 1.57 7.96
N SER A 37 -6.42 0.42 8.62
CA SER A 37 -6.56 -0.92 7.99
C SER A 37 -7.85 -1.15 7.20
N LYS A 38 -8.91 -0.38 7.46
CA LYS A 38 -10.23 -0.55 6.81
C LYS A 38 -10.66 0.62 5.93
N ASN A 39 -9.87 1.69 5.87
CA ASN A 39 -10.23 2.94 5.21
C ASN A 39 -9.18 3.26 4.14
N VAL A 40 -9.39 2.76 2.93
CA VAL A 40 -8.52 3.00 1.79
C VAL A 40 -9.29 3.76 0.73
N TYR A 41 -8.72 4.87 0.26
CA TYR A 41 -9.30 5.76 -0.74
C TYR A 41 -8.35 5.91 -1.93
N ILE A 42 -8.91 6.22 -3.08
CA ILE A 42 -8.17 6.55 -4.29
C ILE A 42 -8.67 7.87 -4.85
N GLU A 43 -7.79 8.62 -5.50
CA GLU A 43 -8.17 9.75 -6.33
C GLU A 43 -8.10 9.35 -7.81
N VAL A 44 -9.21 9.50 -8.53
CA VAL A 44 -9.30 9.27 -9.97
C VAL A 44 -9.96 10.48 -10.61
N ASN A 45 -9.31 11.09 -11.60
CA ASN A 45 -9.80 12.29 -12.30
C ASN A 45 -10.25 13.43 -11.35
N GLY A 46 -9.50 13.67 -10.27
CA GLY A 46 -9.79 14.71 -9.28
C GLY A 46 -10.96 14.39 -8.34
N ARG A 47 -11.42 13.14 -8.29
CA ARG A 47 -12.48 12.67 -7.38
C ARG A 47 -11.95 11.62 -6.45
N VAL A 48 -12.19 11.80 -5.15
CA VAL A 48 -11.85 10.83 -4.12
C VAL A 48 -12.95 9.79 -4.00
N GLU A 49 -12.57 8.52 -4.08
CA GLU A 49 -13.48 7.37 -3.99
C GLU A 49 -12.98 6.39 -2.93
N GLN A 50 -13.90 5.85 -2.12
CA GLN A 50 -13.56 4.80 -1.18
C GLN A 50 -13.43 3.46 -1.91
N THR A 51 -12.34 2.75 -1.67
CA THR A 51 -12.10 1.43 -2.27
C THR A 51 -12.69 0.30 -1.41
N GLY A 52 -12.79 -0.89 -2.00
CA GLY A 52 -13.07 -2.13 -1.28
C GLY A 52 -11.84 -2.75 -0.61
N VAL A 53 -10.64 -2.19 -0.82
CA VAL A 53 -9.38 -2.74 -0.29
C VAL A 53 -9.35 -2.62 1.22
N ARG A 54 -8.98 -3.71 1.88
CA ARG A 54 -8.86 -3.78 3.34
C ARG A 54 -7.62 -4.59 3.71
N PHE A 55 -6.92 -4.10 4.73
CA PHE A 55 -5.91 -4.86 5.44
C PHE A 55 -6.59 -5.72 6.50
N ARG A 56 -5.96 -6.84 6.84
CA ARG A 56 -6.40 -7.75 7.91
C ARG A 56 -6.52 -7.01 9.24
N ASP A 57 -5.49 -6.25 9.57
CA ASP A 57 -5.36 -5.47 10.79
C ASP A 57 -4.33 -4.35 10.61
N ASN A 58 -4.16 -3.54 11.66
CA ASN A 58 -3.17 -2.47 11.65
C ASN A 58 -1.72 -3.00 11.62
N GLN A 59 -1.48 -4.23 12.09
CA GLN A 59 -0.15 -4.82 12.06
C GLN A 59 0.27 -5.15 10.62
N GLN A 60 -0.63 -5.70 9.79
CA GLN A 60 -0.36 -5.92 8.37
C GLN A 60 -0.11 -4.60 7.65
N LEU A 61 -0.92 -3.56 7.94
CA LEU A 61 -0.70 -2.22 7.39
C LEU A 61 0.70 -1.69 7.73
N LEU A 62 1.08 -1.73 9.01
CA LEU A 62 2.41 -1.30 9.46
C LEU A 62 3.53 -2.11 8.80
N ASN A 63 3.38 -3.42 8.67
CA ASN A 63 4.36 -4.28 8.02
C ASN A 63 4.55 -3.91 6.54
N ILE A 64 3.46 -3.59 5.83
CA ILE A 64 3.52 -3.15 4.44
C ILE A 64 4.17 -1.77 4.34
N CYS A 65 3.77 -0.80 5.18
CA CYS A 65 4.43 0.51 5.24
C CYS A 65 5.94 0.37 5.48
N GLN A 66 6.34 -0.45 6.44
CA GLN A 66 7.75 -0.75 6.74
C GLN A 66 8.50 -1.31 5.55
N ARG A 67 7.89 -2.22 4.78
CA ARG A 67 8.51 -2.78 3.57
C ARG A 67 8.69 -1.74 2.48
N ILE A 68 7.65 -0.93 2.22
CA ILE A 68 7.67 0.16 1.24
C ILE A 68 8.83 1.11 1.53
N VAL A 69 8.95 1.56 2.78
CA VAL A 69 10.03 2.49 3.17
C VAL A 69 11.40 1.81 3.19
N SER A 70 11.46 0.51 3.53
CA SER A 70 12.73 -0.25 3.55
C SER A 70 13.30 -0.44 2.15
N GLN A 71 12.45 -0.59 1.12
CA GLN A 71 12.90 -0.68 -0.28
C GLN A 71 13.62 0.59 -0.75
N VAL A 72 13.31 1.75 -0.15
CA VAL A 72 13.97 3.03 -0.44
C VAL A 72 15.09 3.38 0.54
N GLY A 73 15.48 2.43 1.41
CA GLY A 73 16.53 2.61 2.42
C GLY A 73 16.11 3.46 3.63
N ARG A 74 14.81 3.62 3.88
CA ARG A 74 14.27 4.34 5.04
C ARG A 74 13.67 3.38 6.07
N ARG A 75 13.46 3.88 7.29
CA ARG A 75 12.85 3.13 8.40
C ARG A 75 11.67 3.93 8.94
N VAL A 76 10.56 3.24 9.20
CA VAL A 76 9.40 3.77 9.93
C VAL A 76 9.07 2.76 11.01
N ASP A 77 8.85 3.22 12.23
CA ASP A 77 8.46 2.38 13.36
C ASP A 77 7.61 3.20 14.34
N GLU A 78 7.11 2.58 15.41
CA GLU A 78 6.26 3.26 16.40
C GLU A 78 6.96 4.48 17.05
N SER A 79 8.29 4.54 17.01
CA SER A 79 9.07 5.68 17.54
C SER A 79 9.34 6.75 16.47
N SER A 80 9.25 6.40 15.19
CA SER A 80 9.42 7.29 14.03
C SER A 80 8.30 7.05 13.01
N PRO A 81 7.10 7.60 13.24
CA PRO A 81 5.91 7.28 12.42
C PRO A 81 5.89 8.00 11.06
N ILE A 82 6.70 9.05 10.90
CA ILE A 82 6.68 9.90 9.70
C ILE A 82 7.79 9.47 8.73
N CYS A 83 7.43 9.15 7.48
CA CYS A 83 8.39 8.86 6.43
C CYS A 83 7.92 9.33 5.04
N ASP A 84 8.79 10.06 4.34
CA ASP A 84 8.65 10.38 2.93
C ASP A 84 9.61 9.54 2.09
N ALA A 85 9.07 8.81 1.12
CA ALA A 85 9.78 7.87 0.26
C ALA A 85 9.43 8.12 -1.22
N ARG A 86 10.36 7.73 -2.11
CA ARG A 86 10.10 7.69 -3.55
C ARG A 86 10.33 6.27 -4.05
N LEU A 87 9.29 5.67 -4.60
CA LEU A 87 9.32 4.31 -5.11
C LEU A 87 10.07 4.22 -6.45
N PRO A 88 10.51 3.02 -6.88
CA PRO A 88 11.25 2.82 -8.12
C PRO A 88 10.48 3.24 -9.39
N ASP A 89 9.14 3.20 -9.36
CA ASP A 89 8.24 3.67 -10.42
C ASP A 89 8.16 5.21 -10.49
N GLY A 90 8.76 5.91 -9.53
CA GLY A 90 8.77 7.37 -9.41
C GLY A 90 7.68 7.93 -8.49
N SER A 91 6.74 7.10 -8.06
CA SER A 91 5.64 7.45 -7.16
C SER A 91 6.17 7.91 -5.79
N ARG A 92 5.38 8.75 -5.10
CA ARG A 92 5.73 9.25 -3.77
C ARG A 92 4.88 8.54 -2.72
N VAL A 93 5.52 8.19 -1.61
CA VAL A 93 4.82 7.62 -0.45
C VAL A 93 5.09 8.52 0.74
N ASN A 94 4.02 8.87 1.44
CA ASN A 94 4.07 9.56 2.70
C ASN A 94 3.36 8.70 3.76
N VAL A 95 4.05 8.43 4.86
CA VAL A 95 3.54 7.71 6.03
C VAL A 95 3.56 8.69 7.20
N ILE A 96 2.49 8.73 7.99
CA ILE A 96 2.29 9.61 9.16
C ILE A 96 1.67 8.79 10.30
#